data_AF-A0A652M3M6-F1
#
_entry.id   AF-A0A652M3M6-F1
#
_cell.length_a   1.000
_cell.length_b   1.000
_cell.length_c   1.000
_cell.angle_alpha   90.00
_cell.angle_beta   90.00
_cell.angle_gamma   90.00
#
_symmetry.space_group_name_H-M   'P 1'
#
loop_
_entity.id
_entity.type
_entity.pdbx_description
1 polymer ?
#
loop_
_entity_poly.entity_id
_entity_poly.type
_entity_poly.pdbx_seq_one_letter_code
_entity_poly.pdbx_strand_id
1 'polypeptide(L)'
;MRTPDRTLFVKGLPADHPRVWTQKREALISPHVQGIAPHLRWHVEDSGWSLLGFDYIEGGHADYTPTSQDLPAVMAGMIRLTEIHAPSIELKSMTHRFRSYVKEPSDLSWFAGDSLLHTEWNPHNVLITADHALIVDWGWASTGAAWIDPALWLLWLIAHGHTCDQSERAAAAHPAWRHAPAEGLRVFARVQRRLWDSIADESQDDWATPMQEAAHAWEKHRT
;
A
#
# COMPACT_ATOMS: atom_id res chain seq x y z
N MET A 1 7.34 -1.98 22.93
CA MET A 1 7.69 -1.43 24.26
C MET A 1 6.51 -1.68 25.20
N ARG A 2 6.74 -2.30 26.35
CA ARG A 2 5.69 -2.49 27.36
C ARG A 2 6.00 -1.64 28.59
N THR A 3 5.04 -0.85 29.02
CA THR A 3 5.04 -0.12 30.28
C THR A 3 3.96 -0.72 31.19
N PRO A 4 3.89 -0.34 32.48
CA PRO A 4 2.81 -0.80 33.36
C PRO A 4 1.40 -0.42 32.88
N ASP A 5 1.26 0.69 32.15
CA ASP A 5 -0.03 1.24 31.71
C ASP A 5 -0.39 0.91 30.25
N ARG A 6 0.58 0.55 29.39
CA ARG A 6 0.33 0.29 27.97
C ARG A 6 1.37 -0.61 27.30
N THR A 7 0.98 -1.21 26.18
CA THR A 7 1.91 -1.79 25.21
C THR A 7 1.89 -0.94 23.95
N LEU A 8 3.07 -0.61 23.43
CA LEU A 8 3.27 0.16 22.21
C LEU A 8 4.07 -0.66 21.20
N PHE A 9 3.71 -0.54 19.92
CA PHE A 9 4.58 -0.91 18.83
C PHE A 9 5.53 0.27 18.56
N VAL A 10 6.84 0.02 18.49
CA VAL A 10 7.83 1.07 18.26
C VAL A 10 8.65 0.69 17.04
N LYS A 11 8.75 1.60 16.08
CA LYS A 11 9.65 1.46 14.93
C LYS A 11 10.61 2.63 14.85
N GLY A 12 11.82 2.36 14.37
CA GLY A 12 12.94 3.29 14.39
C GLY A 12 13.82 3.18 13.17
N LEU A 13 14.39 4.31 12.75
CA LEU A 13 15.41 4.41 11.71
C LEU A 13 16.48 5.39 12.17
N PRO A 14 17.76 5.17 11.81
CA PRO A 14 18.77 6.20 11.95
C PRO A 14 18.34 7.48 11.23
N ALA A 15 18.63 8.64 11.84
CA ALA A 15 18.21 9.95 11.34
C ALA A 15 18.88 10.32 10.01
N ASP A 16 20.02 9.72 9.69
CA ASP A 16 20.75 9.85 8.43
C ASP A 16 20.38 8.78 7.40
N HIS A 17 19.48 7.85 7.74
CA HIS A 17 19.06 6.80 6.81
C HIS A 17 18.34 7.42 5.60
N PRO A 18 18.66 7.02 4.35
CA PRO A 18 18.08 7.63 3.14
C PRO A 18 16.53 7.59 3.06
N ARG A 19 15.91 6.68 3.82
CA ARG A 19 14.45 6.53 3.91
C ARG A 19 13.84 7.15 5.17
N VAL A 20 14.57 7.88 6.01
CA VAL A 20 14.00 8.52 7.22
C VAL A 20 12.80 9.42 6.91
N TRP A 21 12.75 9.99 5.70
CA TRP A 21 11.59 10.78 5.26
C TRP A 21 10.27 10.00 5.28
N THR A 22 10.28 8.67 5.16
CA THR A 22 9.04 7.85 5.21
C THR A 22 8.43 7.89 6.61
N GLN A 23 9.25 7.86 7.65
CA GLN A 23 8.80 8.01 9.04
C GLN A 23 8.16 9.37 9.29
N LYS A 24 8.76 10.44 8.77
CA LYS A 24 8.18 11.78 8.84
C LYS A 24 6.83 11.85 8.11
N ARG A 25 6.71 11.24 6.92
CA ARG A 25 5.44 11.19 6.19
C ARG A 25 4.37 10.43 6.98
N GLU A 26 4.73 9.31 7.57
CA GLU A 26 3.83 8.51 8.39
C GLU A 26 3.39 9.24 9.67
N ALA A 27 4.27 10.01 10.30
CA ALA A 27 3.89 10.87 11.41
C ALA A 27 2.90 11.96 11.00
N LEU A 28 3.12 12.58 9.83
CA LEU A 28 2.25 13.63 9.29
C LEU A 28 0.87 13.12 8.87
N ILE A 29 0.78 11.91 8.33
CA ILE A 29 -0.50 11.34 7.88
C ILE A 29 -1.32 10.73 9.01
N SER A 30 -0.67 10.25 10.09
CA SER A 30 -1.34 9.51 11.18
C SER A 30 -2.59 10.22 11.77
N PRO A 31 -2.60 11.54 12.01
CA PRO A 31 -3.80 12.24 12.50
C PRO A 31 -5.00 12.18 11.54
N HIS A 32 -4.77 11.92 10.25
CA HIS A 32 -5.80 11.93 9.21
C HIS A 32 -6.38 10.55 8.92
N VAL A 33 -5.72 9.47 9.37
CA VAL A 33 -6.12 8.08 9.13
C VAL A 33 -6.62 7.39 10.40
N GLN A 34 -7.05 8.17 11.39
CA GLN A 34 -7.63 7.64 12.62
C GLN A 34 -8.87 6.79 12.31
N GLY A 35 -8.98 5.65 13.01
CA GLY A 35 -10.05 4.69 12.81
C GLY A 35 -9.78 3.64 11.72
N ILE A 36 -8.81 3.84 10.83
CA ILE A 36 -8.34 2.80 9.90
C ILE A 36 -6.87 2.42 10.11
N ALA A 37 -6.15 3.14 10.98
CA ALA A 37 -4.77 2.87 11.34
C ALA A 37 -4.58 2.94 12.87
N PRO A 38 -3.54 2.29 13.44
CA PRO A 38 -3.17 2.45 14.84
C PRO A 38 -2.85 3.90 15.17
N HIS A 39 -3.18 4.33 16.39
CA HIS A 39 -2.94 5.70 16.81
C HIS A 39 -1.45 5.91 17.07
N LEU A 40 -0.85 6.92 16.42
CA LEU A 40 0.48 7.40 16.78
C LEU A 40 0.39 8.16 18.10
N ARG A 41 1.20 7.74 19.08
CA ARG A 41 1.24 8.32 20.43
C ARG A 41 2.35 9.36 20.56
N TRP A 42 3.45 9.12 19.88
CA TRP A 42 4.57 10.05 19.84
C TRP A 42 5.46 9.77 18.62
N HIS A 43 6.10 10.82 18.14
CA HIS A 43 7.23 10.77 17.22
C HIS A 43 8.36 11.56 17.89
N VAL A 44 9.52 10.92 18.07
CA VAL A 44 10.68 11.53 18.71
C VAL A 44 11.87 11.40 17.76
N GLU A 45 12.58 12.50 17.55
CA GLU A 45 13.88 12.53 16.90
C GLU A 45 14.92 12.85 17.98
N ASP A 46 15.74 11.87 18.35
CA ASP A 46 16.75 12.03 19.39
C ASP A 46 17.96 11.11 19.17
N SER A 47 19.14 11.56 19.59
CA SER A 47 20.37 10.76 19.58
C SER A 47 20.68 10.08 18.24
N GLY A 48 20.34 10.74 17.12
CA GLY A 48 20.55 10.21 15.77
C GLY A 48 19.50 9.18 15.32
N TRP A 49 18.35 9.10 15.97
CA TRP A 49 17.23 8.23 15.61
C TRP A 49 15.95 9.02 15.38
N SER A 50 15.13 8.57 14.43
CA SER A 50 13.71 8.89 14.35
C SER A 50 12.92 7.67 14.83
N LEU A 51 12.04 7.87 15.81
CA LEU A 51 11.26 6.81 16.46
C LEU A 51 9.77 7.16 16.46
N LEU A 52 8.92 6.23 16.01
CA LEU A 52 7.46 6.33 16.14
C LEU A 52 6.95 5.29 17.13
N GLY A 53 6.09 5.72 18.05
CA GLY A 53 5.40 4.85 18.99
C GLY A 53 3.90 4.82 18.71
N PHE A 54 3.39 3.69 18.24
CA PHE A 54 1.97 3.45 17.98
C PHE A 54 1.34 2.62 19.10
N ASP A 55 0.03 2.77 19.28
CA ASP A 55 -0.74 1.80 20.06
C ASP A 55 -0.52 0.39 19.48
N TYR A 56 -0.19 -0.55 20.36
CA TYR A 56 -0.04 -1.95 19.97
C TYR A 56 -1.41 -2.54 19.66
N ILE A 57 -1.52 -3.24 18.54
CA ILE A 57 -2.76 -3.89 18.12
C ILE A 57 -2.64 -5.38 18.38
N GLU A 58 -3.62 -5.94 19.09
CA GLU A 58 -3.82 -7.38 19.19
C GLU A 58 -4.54 -7.88 17.94
N GLY A 59 -3.85 -8.68 17.13
CA GLY A 59 -4.35 -9.15 15.85
C GLY A 59 -3.28 -9.94 15.07
N GLY A 60 -3.67 -10.46 13.92
CA GLY A 60 -2.79 -11.15 12.98
C GLY A 60 -2.51 -10.30 11.73
N HIS A 61 -1.46 -10.62 10.99
CA HIS A 61 -1.32 -10.11 9.62
C HIS A 61 -2.37 -10.76 8.71
N ALA A 62 -2.85 -10.04 7.71
CA ALA A 62 -3.83 -10.56 6.78
C ALA A 62 -3.29 -11.77 5.99
N ASP A 63 -4.11 -12.79 5.82
CA ASP A 63 -3.87 -13.90 4.92
C ASP A 63 -4.52 -13.60 3.55
N TYR A 64 -3.71 -13.60 2.49
CA TYR A 64 -4.17 -13.35 1.12
C TYR A 64 -4.29 -14.62 0.27
N THR A 65 -4.17 -15.81 0.87
CA THR A 65 -4.35 -17.07 0.15
C THR A 65 -5.79 -17.23 -0.36
N PRO A 66 -6.00 -18.01 -1.44
CA PRO A 66 -7.33 -18.34 -1.90
C PRO A 66 -8.18 -18.92 -0.77
N THR A 67 -9.42 -18.46 -0.65
CA THR A 67 -10.39 -18.85 0.40
C THR A 67 -10.17 -18.25 1.79
N SER A 68 -9.14 -17.42 1.98
CA SER A 68 -8.97 -16.67 3.23
C SER A 68 -10.22 -15.87 3.58
N GLN A 69 -10.57 -15.90 4.88
CA GLN A 69 -11.69 -15.14 5.44
C GLN A 69 -11.32 -13.67 5.70
N ASP A 70 -10.06 -13.28 5.48
CA ASP A 70 -9.57 -11.93 5.74
C ASP A 70 -9.86 -10.97 4.58
N LEU A 71 -9.99 -11.48 3.34
CA LEU A 71 -10.16 -10.65 2.13
C LEU A 71 -11.35 -9.67 2.22
N PRO A 72 -12.53 -10.05 2.76
CA PRO A 72 -13.62 -9.09 2.98
C PRO A 72 -13.27 -7.96 3.95
N ALA A 73 -12.52 -8.24 5.02
CA ALA A 73 -12.09 -7.22 5.99
C ALA A 73 -11.07 -6.26 5.38
N VAL A 74 -10.13 -6.78 4.56
CA VAL A 74 -9.17 -5.98 3.81
C VAL A 74 -9.90 -5.04 2.85
N MET A 75 -10.84 -5.58 2.05
CA MET A 75 -11.68 -4.79 1.14
C MET A 75 -12.48 -3.70 1.89
N ALA A 76 -13.06 -4.02 3.05
CA ALA A 76 -13.74 -3.04 3.88
C ALA A 76 -12.80 -1.92 4.36
N GLY A 77 -11.56 -2.25 4.73
CA GLY A 77 -10.52 -1.27 5.05
C GLY A 77 -10.17 -0.35 3.88
N MET A 78 -10.02 -0.90 2.68
CA MET A 78 -9.81 -0.13 1.44
C MET A 78 -10.98 0.82 1.14
N ILE A 79 -12.21 0.35 1.33
CA ILE A 79 -13.41 1.18 1.13
C ILE A 79 -13.45 2.32 2.14
N ARG A 80 -13.16 2.06 3.42
CA ARG A 80 -13.10 3.10 4.46
C ARG A 80 -12.03 4.14 4.18
N LEU A 81 -10.90 3.77 3.57
CA LEU A 81 -9.89 4.73 3.13
C LEU A 81 -10.47 5.75 2.14
N THR A 82 -11.45 5.37 1.31
CA THR A 82 -12.09 6.33 0.37
C THR A 82 -12.89 7.44 1.05
N GLU A 83 -13.23 7.29 2.34
CA GLU A 83 -13.92 8.30 3.14
C GLU A 83 -12.97 9.40 3.64
N ILE A 84 -11.66 9.18 3.53
CA ILE A 84 -10.62 10.11 3.98
C ILE A 84 -10.13 10.93 2.80
N HIS A 85 -10.37 12.25 2.87
CA HIS A 85 -9.83 13.19 1.90
C HIS A 85 -8.31 13.31 2.06
N ALA A 86 -7.59 13.44 0.94
CA ALA A 86 -6.15 13.67 0.98
C ALA A 86 -5.84 14.95 1.77
N PRO A 87 -5.07 14.85 2.87
CA PRO A 87 -4.75 16.02 3.68
C PRO A 87 -3.79 16.96 2.95
N SER A 88 -3.79 18.23 3.33
CA SER A 88 -2.89 19.27 2.79
C SER A 88 -1.46 19.14 3.33
N ILE A 89 -0.87 17.95 3.21
CA ILE A 89 0.52 17.63 3.55
C ILE A 89 1.26 17.20 2.28
N GLU A 90 2.59 17.20 2.32
CA GLU A 90 3.40 16.80 1.18
C GLU A 90 3.35 15.28 0.93
N LEU A 91 2.48 14.89 0.00
CA LEU A 91 2.38 13.53 -0.54
C LEU A 91 2.93 13.48 -1.97
N LYS A 92 3.60 12.38 -2.30
CA LYS A 92 3.97 12.11 -3.69
C LYS A 92 2.71 11.76 -4.48
N SER A 93 2.59 12.21 -5.72
CA SER A 93 1.55 11.72 -6.62
C SER A 93 1.95 10.40 -7.26
N MET A 94 0.98 9.57 -7.65
CA MET A 94 1.22 8.35 -8.42
C MET A 94 1.83 8.66 -9.79
N THR A 95 1.48 9.80 -10.38
CA THR A 95 2.13 10.29 -11.61
C THR A 95 3.62 10.52 -11.40
N HIS A 96 4.02 11.09 -10.25
CA HIS A 96 5.43 11.23 -9.93
C HIS A 96 6.09 9.87 -9.67
N ARG A 97 5.43 8.96 -8.94
CA ARG A 97 6.00 7.64 -8.62
C ARG A 97 6.23 6.77 -9.87
N PHE A 98 5.31 6.80 -10.82
CA PHE A 98 5.40 5.96 -12.02
C PHE A 98 6.15 6.59 -13.19
N ARG A 99 6.65 7.83 -13.06
CA ARG A 99 7.34 8.56 -14.14
C ARG A 99 8.50 7.81 -14.79
N SER A 100 9.23 7.00 -14.03
CA SER A 100 10.39 6.24 -14.54
C SER A 100 10.00 4.92 -15.20
N TYR A 101 8.73 4.51 -15.08
CA TYR A 101 8.23 3.21 -15.52
C TYR A 101 7.24 3.32 -16.68
N VAL A 102 6.81 4.53 -17.05
CA VAL A 102 6.07 4.77 -18.30
C VAL A 102 7.02 4.94 -19.48
N LYS A 103 6.57 4.58 -20.69
CA LYS A 103 7.30 4.86 -21.93
C LYS A 103 6.86 6.19 -22.54
N GLU A 104 5.55 6.37 -22.64
CA GLU A 104 4.95 7.61 -23.13
C GLU A 104 4.61 8.51 -21.94
N PRO A 105 5.13 9.75 -21.83
CA PRO A 105 4.80 10.64 -20.72
C PRO A 105 3.31 10.94 -20.58
N SER A 106 2.54 10.87 -21.68
CA SER A 106 1.08 11.02 -21.67
C SER A 106 0.38 9.92 -20.88
N ASP A 107 0.96 8.73 -20.76
CA ASP A 107 0.38 7.62 -19.98
C ASP A 107 0.24 7.97 -18.48
N LEU A 108 0.99 8.96 -17.98
CA LEU A 108 0.87 9.40 -16.60
C LEU A 108 -0.51 9.98 -16.27
N SER A 109 -1.26 10.49 -17.26
CA SER A 109 -2.60 11.02 -17.01
C SER A 109 -3.56 9.95 -16.50
N TRP A 110 -3.32 8.67 -16.79
CA TRP A 110 -4.14 7.57 -16.28
C TRP A 110 -4.07 7.44 -14.76
N PHE A 111 -2.95 7.82 -14.15
CA PHE A 111 -2.70 7.66 -12.71
C PHE A 111 -3.00 8.92 -11.89
N ALA A 112 -3.39 10.01 -12.56
CA ALA A 112 -3.71 11.27 -11.91
C ALA A 112 -5.01 11.17 -11.10
N GLY A 113 -5.03 11.85 -9.95
CA GLY A 113 -6.18 11.95 -9.06
C GLY A 113 -5.78 12.57 -7.73
N ASP A 114 -6.78 12.91 -6.93
CA ASP A 114 -6.67 13.60 -5.65
C ASP A 114 -7.01 12.69 -4.45
N SER A 115 -7.33 11.42 -4.70
CA SER A 115 -7.66 10.46 -3.66
C SER A 115 -6.42 10.11 -2.84
N LEU A 116 -6.58 9.97 -1.53
CA LEU A 116 -5.55 9.42 -0.66
C LEU A 116 -5.38 7.93 -0.93
N LEU A 117 -4.14 7.49 -1.15
CA LEU A 117 -3.79 6.10 -1.43
C LEU A 117 -2.78 5.57 -0.42
N HIS A 118 -2.95 4.32 0.00
CA HIS A 118 -1.97 3.62 0.83
C HIS A 118 -0.74 3.20 0.03
N THR A 119 -0.95 2.67 -1.19
CA THR A 119 0.05 2.24 -2.18
C THR A 119 0.93 1.03 -1.84
N GLU A 120 0.86 0.50 -0.63
CA GLU A 120 1.71 -0.59 -0.13
C GLU A 120 0.78 -1.60 0.54
N TRP A 121 0.25 -2.53 -0.27
CA TRP A 121 -0.74 -3.52 0.16
C TRP A 121 -0.13 -4.88 0.50
N ASN A 122 1.12 -4.92 0.98
CA ASN A 122 1.71 -6.14 1.52
C ASN A 122 0.79 -6.69 2.63
N PRO A 123 0.50 -8.01 2.69
CA PRO A 123 -0.31 -8.59 3.76
C PRO A 123 0.21 -8.26 5.17
N HIS A 124 1.53 -8.06 5.33
CA HIS A 124 2.12 -7.63 6.60
C HIS A 124 1.72 -6.22 7.03
N ASN A 125 1.23 -5.39 6.10
CA ASN A 125 0.77 -4.03 6.37
C ASN A 125 -0.74 -3.93 6.61
N VAL A 126 -1.42 -5.07 6.69
CA VAL A 126 -2.83 -5.13 7.11
C VAL A 126 -2.94 -6.02 8.34
N LEU A 127 -3.42 -5.44 9.44
CA LEU A 127 -3.66 -6.14 10.69
C LEU A 127 -5.15 -6.49 10.81
N ILE A 128 -5.45 -7.77 10.94
CA ILE A 128 -6.79 -8.28 11.17
C ILE A 128 -7.03 -8.38 12.67
N THR A 129 -7.99 -7.59 13.15
CA THR A 129 -8.47 -7.62 14.54
C THR A 129 -9.80 -8.38 14.61
N ALA A 130 -10.35 -8.56 15.80
CA ALA A 130 -11.65 -9.19 15.98
C ALA A 130 -12.80 -8.45 15.23
N ASP A 131 -12.68 -7.14 15.04
CA ASP A 131 -13.77 -6.30 14.54
C ASP A 131 -13.53 -5.80 13.10
N HIS A 132 -12.28 -5.54 12.72
CA HIS A 132 -11.94 -4.91 11.44
C HIS A 132 -10.46 -5.05 11.06
N ALA A 133 -10.15 -4.73 9.80
CA ALA A 133 -8.79 -4.55 9.34
C ALA A 133 -8.27 -3.14 9.67
N LEU A 134 -7.02 -3.05 10.14
CA LEU A 134 -6.25 -1.82 10.31
C LEU A 134 -5.07 -1.83 9.33
N ILE A 135 -4.83 -0.69 8.70
CA ILE A 135 -3.77 -0.50 7.71
C ILE A 135 -2.59 0.20 8.40
N VAL A 136 -1.39 -0.36 8.27
CA VAL A 136 -0.16 0.15 8.87
C VAL A 136 0.87 0.48 7.79
N ASP A 137 1.94 1.19 8.18
CA ASP A 137 3.05 1.56 7.31
C ASP A 137 2.72 2.58 6.21
N TRP A 138 2.15 3.71 6.63
CA TRP A 138 1.72 4.80 5.74
C TRP A 138 2.87 5.65 5.17
N GLY A 139 4.12 5.21 5.31
CA GLY A 139 5.30 5.97 4.84
C GLY A 139 5.32 6.19 3.33
N TRP A 140 4.61 5.36 2.57
CA TRP A 140 4.49 5.47 1.11
C TRP A 140 3.20 6.12 0.61
N ALA A 141 2.34 6.59 1.51
CA ALA A 141 1.08 7.22 1.15
C ALA A 141 1.23 8.32 0.08
N SER A 142 0.25 8.36 -0.80
CA SER A 142 0.32 9.12 -2.05
C SER A 142 -1.05 9.66 -2.46
N THR A 143 -1.05 10.55 -3.45
CA THR A 143 -2.27 10.96 -4.14
C THR A 143 -2.34 10.35 -5.54
N GLY A 144 -3.54 9.98 -5.99
CA GLY A 144 -3.73 9.45 -7.33
C GLY A 144 -5.17 9.04 -7.60
N ALA A 145 -5.39 8.34 -8.71
CA ALA A 145 -6.69 7.77 -9.01
C ALA A 145 -7.06 6.69 -7.98
N ALA A 146 -8.27 6.76 -7.41
CA ALA A 146 -8.74 5.84 -6.36
C ALA A 146 -8.72 4.35 -6.73
N TRP A 147 -8.73 4.01 -8.02
CA TRP A 147 -8.66 2.62 -8.48
C TRP A 147 -7.27 1.99 -8.38
N ILE A 148 -6.23 2.78 -8.10
CA ILE A 148 -4.84 2.30 -8.03
C ILE A 148 -4.64 1.35 -6.84
N ASP A 149 -5.19 1.66 -5.67
CA ASP A 149 -5.04 0.80 -4.49
C ASP A 149 -5.61 -0.63 -4.72
N PRO A 150 -6.85 -0.83 -5.20
CA PRO A 150 -7.33 -2.18 -5.51
C PRO A 150 -6.53 -2.86 -6.65
N ALA A 151 -5.92 -2.10 -7.56
CA ALA A 151 -5.05 -2.65 -8.60
C ALA A 151 -3.68 -3.08 -8.05
N LEU A 152 -3.15 -2.39 -7.04
CA LEU A 152 -1.94 -2.80 -6.32
C LEU A 152 -2.21 -4.05 -5.48
N TRP A 153 -3.34 -4.08 -4.77
CA TRP A 153 -3.75 -5.25 -3.96
C TRP A 153 -3.95 -6.50 -4.82
N LEU A 154 -4.51 -6.36 -6.03
CA LEU A 154 -4.65 -7.44 -7.01
C LEU A 154 -3.34 -8.20 -7.24
N LEU A 155 -2.21 -7.49 -7.37
CA LEU A 155 -0.90 -8.14 -7.59
C LEU A 155 -0.48 -8.98 -6.39
N TRP A 156 -0.76 -8.51 -5.18
CA TRP A 156 -0.50 -9.26 -3.96
C TRP A 156 -1.36 -10.53 -3.88
N LEU A 157 -2.62 -10.50 -4.34
CA LEU A 157 -3.45 -11.70 -4.42
C LEU A 157 -2.85 -12.74 -5.38
N ILE A 158 -2.38 -12.32 -6.56
CA ILE A 158 -1.72 -13.23 -7.51
C ILE A 158 -0.47 -13.84 -6.89
N ALA A 159 0.36 -13.03 -6.22
CA ALA A 159 1.56 -13.51 -5.54
C ALA A 159 1.27 -14.51 -4.39
N HIS A 160 0.03 -14.51 -3.87
CA HIS A 160 -0.43 -15.44 -2.83
C HIS A 160 -1.28 -16.60 -3.38
N GLY A 161 -1.25 -16.83 -4.70
CA GLY A 161 -1.80 -18.03 -5.33
C GLY A 161 -3.17 -17.86 -5.99
N HIS A 162 -3.70 -16.64 -6.10
CA HIS A 162 -4.89 -16.38 -6.89
C HIS A 162 -4.57 -16.37 -8.39
N THR A 163 -5.54 -16.77 -9.23
CA THR A 163 -5.47 -16.50 -10.67
C THR A 163 -5.69 -15.02 -10.97
N CYS A 164 -5.29 -14.57 -12.18
CA CYS A 164 -5.58 -13.21 -12.64
C CYS A 164 -7.10 -12.91 -12.59
N ASP A 165 -7.93 -13.82 -13.07
CA ASP A 165 -9.39 -13.66 -13.06
C ASP A 165 -9.97 -13.56 -11.64
N GLN A 166 -9.46 -14.37 -10.69
CA GLN A 166 -9.88 -14.29 -9.29
C GLN A 166 -9.51 -12.96 -8.68
N SER A 167 -8.29 -12.50 -8.94
CA SER A 167 -7.76 -11.25 -8.37
C SER A 167 -8.46 -10.03 -8.95
N GLU A 168 -8.80 -10.04 -10.25
CA GLU A 168 -9.61 -8.99 -10.88
C GLU A 168 -11.03 -8.93 -10.33
N ARG A 169 -11.68 -10.08 -10.15
CA ARG A 169 -13.01 -10.11 -9.52
C ARG A 169 -12.98 -9.57 -8.10
N ALA A 170 -11.94 -9.90 -7.33
CA ALA A 170 -11.76 -9.37 -5.97
C ALA A 170 -11.55 -7.86 -5.98
N ALA A 171 -10.62 -7.34 -6.80
CA ALA A 171 -10.37 -5.91 -6.93
C ALA A 171 -11.60 -5.13 -7.44
N ALA A 172 -12.39 -5.74 -8.34
CA ALA A 172 -13.61 -5.16 -8.89
C ALA A 172 -14.75 -4.99 -7.88
N ALA A 173 -14.68 -5.64 -6.71
CA ALA A 173 -15.60 -5.36 -5.61
C ALA A 173 -15.40 -3.96 -5.01
N HIS A 174 -14.22 -3.35 -5.21
CA HIS A 174 -13.95 -1.99 -4.74
C HIS A 174 -14.71 -0.96 -5.59
N PRO A 175 -15.48 -0.03 -4.99
CA PRO A 175 -16.29 0.95 -5.71
C PRO A 175 -15.52 1.80 -6.71
N ALA A 176 -14.25 2.12 -6.43
CA ALA A 176 -13.41 2.90 -7.34
C ALA A 176 -13.03 2.14 -8.63
N TRP A 177 -13.04 0.81 -8.61
CA TRP A 177 -12.66 -0.01 -9.77
C TRP A 177 -13.56 0.25 -10.98
N ARG A 178 -14.83 0.60 -10.76
CA ARG A 178 -15.79 0.96 -11.83
C ARG A 178 -15.33 2.14 -12.69
N HIS A 179 -14.43 2.96 -12.15
CA HIS A 179 -13.90 4.15 -12.80
C HIS A 179 -12.51 3.92 -13.40
N ALA A 180 -11.96 2.71 -13.29
CA ALA A 180 -10.68 2.35 -13.86
C ALA A 180 -10.79 2.24 -15.39
N PRO A 181 -10.11 3.09 -16.17
CA PRO A 181 -10.16 2.99 -17.63
C PRO A 181 -9.48 1.70 -18.10
N ALA A 182 -10.06 1.01 -19.09
CA ALA A 182 -9.49 -0.22 -19.62
C ALA A 182 -8.04 -0.03 -20.11
N GLU A 183 -7.76 1.06 -20.84
CA GLU A 183 -6.38 1.39 -21.23
C GLU A 183 -5.50 1.76 -20.03
N GLY A 184 -6.06 2.49 -19.04
CA GLY A 184 -5.35 2.82 -17.81
C GLY A 184 -4.88 1.58 -17.05
N LEU A 185 -5.71 0.54 -16.96
CA LEU A 185 -5.33 -0.75 -16.37
C LEU A 185 -4.26 -1.48 -17.19
N ARG A 186 -4.32 -1.44 -18.53
CA ARG A 186 -3.27 -2.01 -19.39
C ARG A 186 -1.93 -1.29 -19.22
N VAL A 187 -1.94 0.04 -19.17
CA VAL A 187 -0.75 0.85 -18.88
C VAL A 187 -0.23 0.53 -17.48
N PHE A 188 -1.12 0.45 -16.48
CA PHE A 188 -0.76 0.11 -15.10
C PHE A 188 -0.06 -1.26 -15.03
N ALA A 189 -0.57 -2.27 -15.73
CA ALA A 189 0.07 -3.59 -15.77
C ALA A 189 1.50 -3.54 -16.33
N ARG A 190 1.71 -2.80 -17.43
CA ARG A 190 3.06 -2.59 -18.01
C ARG A 190 3.99 -1.83 -17.05
N VAL A 191 3.47 -0.84 -16.34
CA VAL A 191 4.21 -0.06 -15.33
C VAL A 191 4.61 -0.94 -14.16
N GLN A 192 3.68 -1.73 -13.63
CA GLN A 192 3.93 -2.62 -12.50
C GLN A 192 4.92 -3.72 -12.85
N ARG A 193 4.87 -4.29 -14.06
CA ARG A 193 5.90 -5.22 -14.51
C ARG A 193 7.29 -4.59 -14.46
N ARG A 194 7.48 -3.41 -15.07
CA ARG A 194 8.79 -2.73 -15.08
C ARG A 194 9.27 -2.32 -13.69
N LEU A 195 8.35 -1.92 -12.83
CA LEU A 195 8.65 -1.58 -11.45
C LEU A 195 9.14 -2.82 -10.68
N TRP A 196 8.44 -3.94 -10.77
CA TRP A 196 8.84 -5.16 -10.08
C TRP A 196 10.08 -5.82 -10.68
N ASP A 197 10.32 -5.68 -11.99
CA ASP A 197 11.60 -6.05 -12.60
C ASP A 197 12.76 -5.25 -11.99
N SER A 198 12.62 -3.93 -11.91
CA SER A 198 13.62 -3.06 -11.30
C SER A 198 13.88 -3.39 -9.82
N ILE A 199 12.84 -3.72 -9.05
CA ILE A 199 12.98 -4.10 -7.64
C ILE A 199 13.68 -5.46 -7.51
N ALA A 200 13.31 -6.44 -8.34
CA ALA A 200 13.95 -7.75 -8.35
C ALA A 200 15.44 -7.65 -8.74
N ASP A 201 15.76 -6.86 -9.77
CA ASP A 201 17.15 -6.62 -10.23
C ASP A 201 18.03 -5.96 -9.15
N GLU A 202 17.45 -5.10 -8.31
CA GLU A 202 18.14 -4.40 -7.22
C GLU A 202 18.17 -5.21 -5.90
N SER A 203 17.40 -6.29 -5.80
CA SER A 203 17.28 -7.09 -4.58
C SER A 203 18.45 -8.07 -4.45
N GLN A 204 18.96 -8.21 -3.22
CA GLN A 204 20.03 -9.18 -2.92
C GLN A 204 19.50 -10.60 -2.68
N ASP A 205 18.19 -10.72 -2.40
CA ASP A 205 17.48 -11.96 -2.10
C ASP A 205 16.19 -12.06 -2.94
N ASP A 206 15.62 -13.26 -3.04
CA ASP A 206 14.47 -13.58 -3.90
C ASP A 206 13.10 -13.10 -3.37
N TRP A 207 13.08 -12.18 -2.40
CA TRP A 207 11.83 -11.74 -1.76
C TRP A 207 10.87 -11.05 -2.75
N ALA A 208 11.40 -10.40 -3.80
CA ALA A 208 10.62 -9.69 -4.80
C ALA A 208 10.08 -10.62 -5.92
N THR A 209 10.61 -11.85 -6.02
CA THR A 209 10.30 -12.80 -7.09
C THR A 209 8.81 -13.10 -7.22
N PRO A 210 8.05 -13.38 -6.13
CA PRO A 210 6.61 -13.62 -6.25
C PRO A 210 5.84 -12.43 -6.83
N MET A 211 6.25 -11.21 -6.49
CA MET A 211 5.63 -9.99 -6.99
C MET A 211 6.00 -9.71 -8.44
N GLN A 212 7.23 -10.02 -8.85
CA GLN A 212 7.66 -9.98 -10.25
C GLN A 212 6.82 -10.95 -11.09
N GLU A 213 6.71 -12.22 -10.68
CA GLU A 213 5.91 -13.23 -11.37
C GLU A 213 4.43 -12.81 -11.49
N ALA A 214 3.86 -12.27 -10.41
CA ALA A 214 2.51 -11.74 -10.38
C ALA A 214 2.30 -10.59 -11.39
N ALA A 215 3.24 -9.65 -11.44
CA ALA A 215 3.19 -8.52 -12.36
C ALA A 215 3.31 -8.95 -13.83
N HIS A 216 4.18 -9.92 -14.12
CA HIS A 216 4.32 -10.52 -15.45
C HIS A 216 3.04 -11.26 -15.87
N ALA A 217 2.49 -12.09 -14.98
CA ALA A 217 1.26 -12.83 -15.25
C ALA A 217 0.09 -11.89 -15.56
N TRP A 218 -0.04 -10.80 -14.80
CA TRP A 218 -1.13 -9.86 -14.98
C TRP A 218 -0.98 -8.98 -16.24
N GLU A 219 0.24 -8.52 -16.58
CA GLU A 219 0.50 -7.84 -17.86
C GLU A 219 0.10 -8.73 -19.05
N LYS A 220 0.50 -10.01 -19.02
CA LYS A 220 0.14 -10.98 -20.06
C LYS A 220 -1.36 -11.20 -20.15
N HIS A 221 -2.06 -11.26 -19.02
CA HIS A 221 -3.52 -11.43 -18.99
C HIS A 221 -4.28 -10.23 -19.58
N ARG A 222 -3.71 -9.02 -19.45
CA ARG A 222 -4.30 -7.76 -19.93
C ARG A 222 -3.92 -7.37 -21.36
N THR A 223 -3.07 -8.18 -22.02
CA THR A 223 -2.60 -7.95 -23.39
C THR A 223 -3.56 -8.50 -24.43
#